data_AF-A0A9P5LGC3-F1
#
_entry.id   AF-A0A9P5LGC3-F1
#
_cell.length_a   1.000
_cell.length_b   1.000
_cell.length_c   1.000
_cell.angle_alpha   90.00
_cell.angle_beta   90.00
_cell.angle_gamma   90.00
#
_symmetry.space_group_name_H-M   'P 1'
#
loop_
_entity.id
_entity.type
_entity.pdbx_description
1 polymer ?
#
loop_
_entity_poly.entity_id
_entity_poly.type
_entity_poly.pdbx_seq_one_letter_code
_entity_poly.pdbx_strand_id
1 'polypeptide(L)'
;MASASDALNYSEPDMQVQLTEPSSHSIYQILMRSSFRRQLLENYSHIPPEEQSKHVHEIVRPWDIRAYPCTGVGAWLVPQLCRNPVYPEILKRVQAGEVLIDVGCFLGHDLRRLVYDGAPSDKIYAIDIFIEADIVSESKALAPLRGKIDIIAITQVIHQWDWEGQVKAAKQLIGFTKGPGSMIVGNQIGNSKAQEVTLKTLVVSMWRHNPESFAKLWDQVGQETGTRWETQAWMRSFEEMAFGAKDGAGMEDGVAIIEFAVKRVE
;
A
#
# COMPACT_ATOMS: atom_id res chain seq x y z
N MET A 1 35.36 3.85 -22.22
CA MET A 1 34.32 3.34 -23.13
C MET A 1 34.17 1.85 -22.84
N ALA A 2 33.11 1.49 -22.11
CA ALA A 2 32.66 0.11 -21.95
C ALA A 2 31.18 0.15 -22.33
N SER A 3 30.82 -0.71 -23.27
CA SER A 3 29.61 -0.72 -24.07
C SER A 3 28.36 -1.06 -23.27
N ALA A 4 27.27 -0.40 -23.64
CA ALA A 4 25.91 -0.79 -23.30
C ALA A 4 25.62 -2.19 -23.88
N SER A 5 25.39 -3.18 -23.03
CA SER A 5 24.55 -4.35 -23.28
C SER A 5 24.63 -5.31 -22.09
N ASP A 6 23.93 -5.00 -21.00
CA ASP A 6 23.41 -6.04 -20.10
C ASP A 6 21.98 -5.61 -19.76
N ALA A 7 21.11 -5.75 -20.76
CA ALA A 7 19.68 -5.75 -20.52
C ALA A 7 19.40 -6.96 -19.61
N LEU A 8 19.21 -6.69 -18.32
CA LEU A 8 18.84 -7.70 -17.35
C LEU A 8 17.53 -8.33 -17.82
N ASN A 9 17.64 -9.59 -18.23
CA ASN A 9 16.58 -10.40 -18.79
C ASN A 9 15.65 -10.80 -17.64
N TYR A 10 14.77 -9.89 -17.24
CA TYR A 10 13.63 -10.22 -16.39
C TYR A 10 12.72 -11.12 -17.23
N SER A 11 12.58 -12.39 -16.83
CA SER A 11 11.46 -13.19 -17.31
C SER A 11 10.20 -12.50 -16.81
N GLU A 12 9.46 -11.84 -17.70
CA GLU A 12 8.08 -11.47 -17.41
C GLU A 12 7.39 -12.73 -16.87
N PRO A 13 6.84 -12.72 -15.64
CA PRO A 13 5.96 -13.81 -15.25
C PRO A 13 4.85 -13.85 -16.28
N ASP A 14 4.69 -14.98 -16.95
CA ASP A 14 3.74 -15.21 -18.03
C ASP A 14 2.31 -15.12 -17.46
N MET A 15 1.85 -13.90 -17.21
CA MET A 15 0.58 -13.56 -16.57
C MET A 15 -0.52 -13.55 -17.62
N GLN A 16 -0.75 -14.67 -18.29
CA GLN A 16 -2.02 -14.91 -18.98
C GLN A 16 -3.09 -15.28 -17.96
N VAL A 17 -3.45 -14.35 -17.08
CA VAL A 17 -4.67 -14.47 -16.28
C VAL A 17 -5.80 -13.95 -17.15
N GLN A 18 -6.67 -14.84 -17.64
CA GLN A 18 -7.96 -14.45 -18.22
C GLN A 18 -8.85 -13.87 -17.11
N LEU A 19 -8.66 -12.59 -16.80
CA LEU A 19 -9.65 -11.82 -16.04
C LEU A 19 -10.70 -11.34 -17.03
N THR A 20 -11.93 -11.78 -16.83
CA THR A 20 -13.10 -11.28 -17.57
C THR A 20 -13.19 -9.77 -17.43
N GLU A 21 -13.52 -9.06 -18.52
CA GLU A 21 -13.66 -7.60 -18.51
C GLU A 21 -14.47 -7.13 -17.29
N PRO A 22 -14.02 -6.07 -16.58
CA PRO A 22 -14.87 -5.42 -15.62
C PRO A 22 -16.07 -4.87 -16.37
N SER A 23 -17.23 -5.51 -16.23
CA SER A 23 -18.47 -4.91 -16.71
C SER A 23 -18.50 -3.46 -16.20
N SER A 24 -18.87 -2.52 -17.06
CA SER A 24 -18.96 -1.07 -16.76
C SER A 24 -19.74 -0.72 -15.48
N HIS A 25 -20.44 -1.72 -14.92
CA HIS A 25 -21.21 -1.71 -13.70
C HIS A 25 -20.39 -1.89 -12.41
N SER A 26 -19.18 -2.48 -12.41
CA SER A 26 -18.42 -2.72 -11.16
C SER A 26 -17.83 -1.43 -10.58
N ILE A 27 -17.15 -0.62 -11.41
CA ILE A 27 -16.52 0.64 -10.99
C ILE A 27 -17.55 1.68 -10.57
N TYR A 28 -18.66 1.80 -11.30
CA TYR A 28 -19.76 2.67 -10.88
C TYR A 28 -20.33 2.24 -9.53
N GLN A 29 -20.59 0.94 -9.33
CA GLN A 29 -21.03 0.44 -8.02
C GLN A 29 -20.00 0.72 -6.93
N ILE A 30 -18.70 0.54 -7.20
CA ILE A 30 -17.61 0.86 -6.27
C ILE A 30 -17.62 2.36 -5.92
N LEU A 31 -17.74 3.27 -6.88
CA LEU A 31 -17.87 4.70 -6.59
C LEU A 31 -19.09 5.02 -5.73
N MET A 32 -20.21 4.36 -6.01
CA MET A 32 -21.47 4.58 -5.31
C MET A 32 -21.53 3.97 -3.91
N ARG A 33 -20.62 3.04 -3.56
CA ARG A 33 -20.54 2.43 -2.21
C ARG A 33 -20.24 3.44 -1.09
N SER A 34 -19.65 4.60 -1.41
CA SER A 34 -19.33 5.61 -0.40
C SER A 34 -19.47 7.01 -0.97
N SER A 35 -20.25 7.87 -0.29
CA SER A 35 -20.33 9.30 -0.59
C SER A 35 -18.97 9.99 -0.51
N PHE A 36 -18.08 9.50 0.35
CA PHE A 36 -16.77 10.08 0.55
C PHE A 36 -15.90 10.03 -0.72
N ARG A 37 -15.96 8.93 -1.49
CA ARG A 37 -15.22 8.77 -2.76
C ARG A 37 -15.62 9.87 -3.75
N ARG A 38 -16.92 10.14 -3.83
CA ARG A 38 -17.50 11.16 -4.71
C ARG A 38 -17.16 12.57 -4.25
N GLN A 39 -17.20 12.81 -2.94
CA GLN A 39 -16.82 14.10 -2.36
C GLN A 39 -15.36 14.45 -2.60
N LEU A 40 -14.43 13.49 -2.54
CA LEU A 40 -13.03 13.78 -2.83
C LEU A 40 -12.84 14.12 -4.31
N LEU A 41 -13.44 13.36 -5.23
CA LEU A 41 -13.40 13.67 -6.67
C LEU A 41 -14.01 15.04 -6.99
N GLU A 42 -15.12 15.40 -6.34
CA GLU A 42 -15.80 16.67 -6.54
C GLU A 42 -15.05 17.85 -5.90
N ASN A 43 -14.73 17.75 -4.60
CA ASN A 43 -14.21 18.88 -3.83
C ASN A 43 -12.71 19.09 -3.99
N TYR A 44 -11.94 18.01 -4.19
CA TYR A 44 -10.48 18.08 -4.35
C TYR A 44 -10.08 18.12 -5.83
N SER A 45 -10.63 17.22 -6.64
CA SER A 45 -10.26 17.11 -8.07
C SER A 45 -11.14 17.93 -9.01
N HIS A 46 -12.19 18.58 -8.49
CA HIS A 46 -13.15 19.39 -9.26
C HIS A 46 -13.87 18.62 -10.38
N ILE A 47 -14.14 17.32 -10.15
CA ILE A 47 -14.81 16.45 -11.12
C ILE A 47 -16.31 16.39 -10.79
N PRO A 48 -17.18 16.90 -11.67
CA PRO A 48 -18.62 16.89 -11.45
C PRO A 48 -19.16 15.46 -11.26
N PRO A 49 -20.15 15.24 -10.38
CA PRO A 49 -20.71 13.91 -10.09
C PRO A 49 -21.09 13.08 -11.33
N GLU A 50 -21.59 13.74 -12.38
CA GLU A 50 -21.98 13.13 -13.65
C GLU A 50 -20.79 12.63 -14.49
N GLU A 51 -19.60 13.17 -14.28
CA GLU A 51 -18.38 12.79 -15.01
C GLU A 51 -17.53 11.76 -14.25
N GLN A 52 -17.73 11.60 -12.94
CA GLN A 52 -16.89 10.77 -12.07
C GLN A 52 -16.79 9.32 -12.53
N SER A 53 -17.90 8.70 -12.94
CA SER A 53 -17.91 7.31 -13.41
C SER A 53 -17.02 7.14 -14.65
N LYS A 54 -17.21 8.02 -15.64
CA LYS A 54 -16.43 8.01 -16.88
C LYS A 54 -14.94 8.25 -16.61
N HIS A 55 -14.64 9.26 -15.79
CA HIS A 55 -13.28 9.62 -15.43
C HIS A 55 -12.52 8.44 -14.79
N VAL A 56 -13.16 7.78 -13.82
CA VAL A 56 -12.55 6.63 -13.13
C VAL A 56 -12.35 5.48 -14.09
N HIS A 57 -13.34 5.16 -14.93
CA HIS A 57 -13.22 4.15 -15.98
C HIS A 57 -12.05 4.42 -16.95
N GLU A 58 -11.82 5.68 -17.32
CA GLU A 58 -10.69 6.08 -18.19
C GLU A 58 -9.33 5.86 -17.53
N ILE A 59 -9.19 6.11 -16.23
CA ILE A 59 -7.95 5.90 -15.49
C ILE A 59 -7.59 4.42 -15.41
N VAL A 60 -8.58 3.54 -15.21
CA VAL A 60 -8.31 2.10 -15.12
C VAL A 60 -8.19 1.43 -16.47
N ARG A 61 -8.64 2.07 -17.57
CA ARG A 61 -8.64 1.51 -18.93
C ARG A 61 -7.31 0.83 -19.36
N PRO A 62 -6.11 1.29 -18.95
CA PRO A 62 -4.85 0.57 -19.25
C PRO A 62 -4.63 -0.76 -18.49
N TRP A 63 -5.70 -1.45 -18.07
CA TRP A 63 -5.69 -2.80 -17.47
C TRP A 63 -4.80 -3.80 -18.21
N ASP A 64 -4.69 -3.63 -19.53
CA ASP A 64 -3.90 -4.47 -20.42
C ASP A 64 -2.38 -4.40 -20.16
N ILE A 65 -1.90 -3.43 -19.38
CA ILE A 65 -0.49 -3.28 -19.01
C ILE A 65 -0.14 -4.14 -17.80
N ARG A 66 -0.99 -4.16 -16.75
CA ARG A 66 -0.76 -5.00 -15.55
C ARG A 66 -2.03 -5.14 -14.71
N ALA A 67 -2.57 -6.36 -14.67
CA ALA A 67 -3.83 -6.65 -13.99
C ALA A 67 -3.63 -7.01 -12.51
N TYR A 68 -3.42 -6.01 -11.65
CA TYR A 68 -3.38 -6.24 -10.20
C TYR A 68 -4.79 -6.47 -9.62
N PRO A 69 -5.01 -7.48 -8.77
CA PRO A 69 -6.32 -7.72 -8.13
C PRO A 69 -6.87 -6.52 -7.37
N CYS A 70 -6.01 -5.73 -6.72
CA CYS A 70 -6.40 -4.52 -5.97
C CYS A 70 -6.97 -3.41 -6.88
N THR A 71 -6.49 -3.32 -8.13
CA THR A 71 -7.03 -2.42 -9.15
C THR A 71 -8.47 -2.81 -9.51
N GLY A 72 -8.76 -4.12 -9.53
CA GLY A 72 -10.00 -4.73 -10.04
C GLY A 72 -11.18 -4.57 -9.12
N VAL A 73 -10.90 -4.66 -7.83
CA VAL A 73 -11.86 -4.39 -6.76
C VAL A 73 -11.99 -2.90 -6.45
N GLY A 74 -11.21 -2.04 -7.13
CA GLY A 74 -11.23 -0.59 -6.95
C GLY A 74 -10.77 -0.13 -5.56
N ALA A 75 -9.88 -0.89 -4.92
CA ALA A 75 -9.34 -0.60 -3.59
C ALA A 75 -8.73 0.81 -3.51
N TRP A 76 -8.09 1.24 -4.60
CA TRP A 76 -7.44 2.52 -4.74
C TRP A 76 -8.37 3.74 -4.67
N LEU A 77 -9.69 3.56 -4.89
CA LEU A 77 -10.65 4.65 -4.73
C LEU A 77 -10.94 4.96 -3.26
N VAL A 78 -10.48 4.10 -2.34
CA VAL A 78 -10.68 4.22 -0.90
C VAL A 78 -9.39 4.69 -0.25
N PRO A 79 -9.35 5.91 0.30
CA PRO A 79 -8.26 6.29 1.19
C PRO A 79 -8.33 5.40 2.45
N GLN A 80 -7.31 4.56 2.64
CA GLN A 80 -7.23 3.63 3.75
C GLN A 80 -6.47 4.22 4.94
N LEU A 81 -5.48 5.07 4.70
CA LEU A 81 -4.65 5.69 5.73
C LEU A 81 -5.49 6.49 6.73
N CYS A 82 -6.53 7.19 6.25
CA CYS A 82 -7.44 7.96 7.12
C CYS A 82 -8.30 7.12 8.05
N ARG A 83 -8.33 5.79 7.87
CA ARG A 83 -9.05 4.85 8.73
C ARG A 83 -8.21 4.34 9.89
N ASN A 84 -6.88 4.50 9.78
CA ASN A 84 -5.96 3.99 10.78
C ASN A 84 -6.13 4.73 12.12
N PRO A 85 -6.16 4.01 13.27
CA PRO A 85 -6.28 4.62 14.59
C PRO A 85 -5.25 5.71 14.88
N VAL A 86 -4.06 5.65 14.27
CA VAL A 86 -3.01 6.66 14.44
C VAL A 86 -3.10 7.83 13.44
N TYR A 87 -4.09 7.87 12.56
CA TYR A 87 -4.24 8.95 11.57
C TYR A 87 -4.27 10.37 12.16
N PRO A 88 -4.95 10.65 13.30
CA PRO A 88 -4.90 11.98 13.92
C PRO A 88 -3.48 12.40 14.32
N GLU A 89 -2.63 11.45 14.72
CA GLU A 89 -1.22 11.70 15.02
C GLU A 89 -0.45 12.00 13.74
N ILE A 90 -0.66 11.22 12.68
CA ILE A 90 -0.03 11.43 11.36
C ILE A 90 -0.33 12.84 10.84
N LEU A 91 -1.62 13.22 10.79
CA LEU A 91 -2.03 14.54 10.30
C LEU A 91 -1.36 15.66 11.10
N LYS A 92 -1.38 15.56 12.43
CA LYS A 92 -0.75 16.56 13.31
C LYS A 92 0.76 16.68 13.07
N ARG A 93 1.45 15.56 12.88
CA ARG A 93 2.91 15.52 12.64
C ARG A 93 3.25 16.16 11.30
N VAL A 94 2.53 15.83 10.24
CA VAL A 94 2.75 16.43 8.91
C VAL A 94 2.43 17.93 8.91
N GLN A 95 1.36 18.35 9.62
CA GLN A 95 1.06 19.77 9.85
C GLN A 95 2.17 20.51 10.62
N ALA A 96 2.87 19.82 11.52
CA ALA A 96 4.03 20.34 12.23
C ALA A 96 5.32 20.38 11.39
N GLY A 97 5.27 19.94 10.13
CA GLY A 97 6.37 20.01 9.17
C GLY A 97 7.17 18.71 9.00
N GLU A 98 6.73 17.62 9.62
CA GLU A 98 7.34 16.30 9.41
C GLU A 98 7.00 15.72 8.02
N VAL A 99 7.89 14.88 7.50
CA VAL A 99 7.82 14.37 6.13
C VAL A 99 7.15 13.00 6.08
N LEU A 100 6.15 12.87 5.21
CA LEU A 100 5.46 11.62 4.91
C LEU A 100 5.76 11.16 3.48
N ILE A 101 6.01 9.86 3.30
CA ILE A 101 6.02 9.21 1.99
C ILE A 101 4.99 8.08 1.93
N ASP A 102 4.25 7.98 0.83
CA ASP A 102 3.37 6.85 0.52
C ASP A 102 4.02 5.93 -0.50
N VAL A 103 4.21 4.67 -0.12
CA VAL A 103 4.90 3.62 -0.87
C VAL A 103 3.89 2.64 -1.45
N GLY A 104 3.86 2.54 -2.78
CA GLY A 104 2.79 1.86 -3.50
C GLY A 104 1.53 2.72 -3.60
N CYS A 105 1.70 4.03 -3.84
CA CYS A 105 0.63 5.02 -3.76
C CYS A 105 -0.44 4.88 -4.86
N PHE A 106 -0.14 4.12 -5.92
CA PHE A 106 -0.86 4.03 -7.19
C PHE A 106 -1.16 5.41 -7.76
N LEU A 107 -2.35 5.94 -7.51
CA LEU A 107 -2.73 7.29 -7.94
C LEU A 107 -2.51 8.35 -6.87
N GLY A 108 -2.24 7.99 -5.62
CA GLY A 108 -2.05 8.89 -4.48
C GLY A 108 -3.35 9.30 -3.80
N HIS A 109 -4.34 8.40 -3.71
CA HIS A 109 -5.64 8.71 -3.10
C HIS A 109 -5.55 9.00 -1.60
N ASP A 110 -4.71 8.25 -0.87
CA ASP A 110 -4.42 8.50 0.54
C ASP A 110 -3.76 9.87 0.77
N LEU A 111 -2.85 10.26 -0.13
CA LEU A 111 -2.20 11.57 -0.07
C LEU A 111 -3.17 12.72 -0.34
N ARG A 112 -4.06 12.59 -1.33
CA ARG A 112 -5.10 13.59 -1.59
C ARG A 112 -6.04 13.75 -0.41
N ARG A 113 -6.39 12.64 0.25
CA ARG A 113 -7.17 12.68 1.49
C ARG A 113 -6.44 13.44 2.60
N LEU A 114 -5.15 13.16 2.78
CA LEU A 114 -4.33 13.81 3.79
C LEU A 114 -4.21 15.33 3.56
N VAL A 115 -4.02 15.75 2.29
CA VAL A 115 -4.03 17.18 1.90
C VAL A 115 -5.41 17.80 2.10
N TYR A 116 -6.48 17.10 1.72
CA TYR A 116 -7.86 17.55 1.94
C TYR A 116 -8.16 17.81 3.42
N ASP A 117 -7.61 16.99 4.33
CA ASP A 117 -7.74 17.16 5.77
C ASP A 117 -6.80 18.24 6.36
N GLY A 118 -6.03 18.92 5.52
CA GLY A 118 -5.23 20.10 5.90
C GLY A 118 -3.74 19.83 6.08
N ALA A 119 -3.19 18.75 5.54
CA ALA A 119 -1.74 18.54 5.52
C ALA A 119 -1.06 19.38 4.41
N PRO A 120 0.12 19.96 4.68
CA PRO A 120 0.90 20.69 3.68
C PRO A 120 1.45 19.75 2.60
N SER A 121 1.17 20.06 1.32
CA SER A 121 1.56 19.21 0.20
C SER A 121 3.07 19.15 -0.07
N ASP A 122 3.85 20.16 0.38
CA ASP A 122 5.31 20.17 0.26
C ASP A 122 6.02 19.23 1.26
N LYS A 123 5.26 18.60 2.15
CA LYS A 123 5.74 17.59 3.13
C LYS A 123 5.35 16.16 2.77
N ILE A 124 4.70 15.97 1.64
CA ILE A 124 4.13 14.68 1.24
C ILE A 124 4.78 14.23 -0.07
N TYR A 125 5.29 13.00 -0.06
CA TYR A 125 5.93 12.36 -1.20
C TYR A 125 5.18 11.07 -1.56
N ALA A 126 5.29 10.66 -2.80
CA ALA A 126 4.64 9.47 -3.33
C ALA A 126 5.65 8.67 -4.15
N ILE A 127 5.62 7.35 -4.01
CA ILE A 127 6.36 6.44 -4.87
C ILE A 127 5.46 5.26 -5.25
N ASP A 128 5.44 4.93 -6.53
CA ASP A 128 4.84 3.71 -7.05
C ASP A 128 5.76 3.08 -8.10
N ILE A 129 5.61 1.78 -8.32
CA ILE A 129 6.36 1.03 -9.32
C ILE A 129 5.64 1.06 -10.68
N PHE A 130 5.40 2.26 -11.21
CA PHE A 130 5.36 2.46 -12.65
C PHE A 130 6.73 3.05 -13.06
N ILE A 131 7.68 2.15 -13.36
CA ILE A 131 9.05 2.37 -13.90
C ILE A 131 10.19 2.50 -12.85
N GLU A 132 11.16 1.58 -12.95
CA GLU A 132 12.57 1.58 -12.45
C GLU A 132 12.92 1.65 -10.94
N ALA A 133 12.13 1.04 -10.04
CA ALA A 133 12.68 0.68 -8.73
C ALA A 133 11.93 -0.48 -8.08
N ASP A 134 12.58 -1.63 -7.93
CA ASP A 134 12.12 -2.62 -6.97
C ASP A 134 12.51 -2.15 -5.56
N ILE A 135 11.54 -1.94 -4.68
CA ILE A 135 11.77 -1.49 -3.31
C ILE A 135 12.57 -2.49 -2.48
N VAL A 136 12.61 -3.76 -2.89
CA VAL A 136 13.48 -4.76 -2.25
C VAL A 136 14.93 -4.70 -2.76
N SER A 137 15.22 -3.79 -3.72
CA SER A 137 16.55 -3.56 -4.30
C SER A 137 17.04 -2.11 -4.08
N GLU A 138 18.35 -1.86 -4.22
CA GLU A 138 18.89 -0.50 -4.12
C GLU A 138 18.49 0.35 -5.33
N SER A 139 17.88 1.51 -5.09
CA SER A 139 17.52 2.48 -6.13
C SER A 139 18.23 3.81 -5.97
N LYS A 140 18.93 4.25 -7.04
CA LYS A 140 19.57 5.57 -7.11
C LYS A 140 18.56 6.71 -7.05
N ALA A 141 17.34 6.50 -7.56
CA ALA A 141 16.26 7.49 -7.52
C ALA A 141 15.80 7.78 -6.08
N LEU A 142 15.90 6.79 -5.19
CA LEU A 142 15.46 6.90 -3.79
C LEU A 142 16.57 7.30 -2.83
N ALA A 143 17.83 7.31 -3.28
CA ALA A 143 18.98 7.69 -2.46
C ALA A 143 18.81 9.06 -1.75
N PRO A 144 18.23 10.11 -2.37
CA PRO A 144 18.04 11.40 -1.70
C PRO A 144 17.11 11.37 -0.48
N LEU A 145 16.26 10.35 -0.35
CA LEU A 145 15.26 10.20 0.72
C LEU A 145 15.77 9.38 1.91
N ARG A 146 16.94 8.72 1.78
CA ARG A 146 17.53 7.90 2.86
C ARG A 146 17.75 8.74 4.12
N GLY A 147 17.29 8.21 5.26
CA GLY A 147 17.43 8.85 6.57
C GLY A 147 16.66 10.16 6.78
N LYS A 148 15.63 10.46 5.97
CA LYS A 148 14.94 11.77 6.01
C LYS A 148 13.44 11.71 6.26
N ILE A 149 12.85 10.52 6.26
CA ILE A 149 11.40 10.36 6.34
C ILE A 149 10.97 10.14 7.79
N ASP A 150 9.97 10.88 8.25
CA ASP A 150 9.37 10.69 9.57
C ASP A 150 8.26 9.61 9.54
N ILE A 151 7.46 9.59 8.48
CA ILE A 151 6.30 8.68 8.35
C ILE A 151 6.33 7.99 6.99
N ILE A 152 6.31 6.66 6.98
CA ILE A 152 6.12 5.86 5.77
C ILE A 152 4.72 5.25 5.82
N ALA A 153 3.84 5.66 4.91
CA ALA A 153 2.61 4.95 4.60
C ALA A 153 2.91 3.84 3.59
N ILE A 154 2.44 2.62 3.85
CA ILE A 154 2.61 1.48 2.95
C ILE A 154 1.39 0.56 3.03
N THR A 155 0.51 0.67 2.04
CA THR A 155 -0.79 -0.01 2.03
C THR A 155 -0.86 -1.04 0.91
N GLN A 156 -1.23 -2.28 1.23
CA GLN A 156 -1.41 -3.40 0.29
C GLN A 156 -0.12 -3.82 -0.47
N VAL A 157 1.05 -3.59 0.13
CA VAL A 157 2.35 -3.92 -0.49
C VAL A 157 3.05 -5.12 0.15
N ILE A 158 3.32 -5.08 1.47
CA ILE A 158 4.22 -6.03 2.14
C ILE A 158 3.74 -7.49 2.01
N HIS A 159 2.43 -7.75 2.00
CA HIS A 159 1.87 -9.11 1.88
C HIS A 159 2.15 -9.81 0.53
N GLN A 160 2.77 -9.13 -0.45
CA GLN A 160 3.12 -9.70 -1.76
C GLN A 160 4.31 -10.67 -1.69
N TRP A 161 5.03 -10.72 -0.58
CA TRP A 161 6.21 -11.58 -0.41
C TRP A 161 6.02 -12.63 0.70
N ASP A 162 6.88 -13.64 0.68
CA ASP A 162 7.06 -14.57 1.80
C ASP A 162 7.70 -13.87 3.01
N TRP A 163 7.93 -14.62 4.09
CA TRP A 163 8.49 -14.04 5.32
C TRP A 163 9.84 -13.35 5.08
N GLU A 164 10.76 -14.00 4.37
CA GLU A 164 12.09 -13.44 4.12
C GLU A 164 12.04 -12.18 3.25
N GLY A 165 11.20 -12.15 2.23
CA GLY A 165 10.97 -10.99 1.40
C GLY A 165 10.35 -9.83 2.19
N GLN A 166 9.43 -10.12 3.12
CA GLN A 166 8.87 -9.11 4.02
C GLN A 166 9.91 -8.53 4.97
N VAL A 167 10.81 -9.36 5.53
CA VAL A 167 11.96 -8.87 6.33
C VAL A 167 12.86 -7.98 5.48
N LYS A 168 13.20 -8.39 4.25
CA LYS A 168 14.03 -7.59 3.33
C LYS A 168 13.37 -6.25 3.00
N ALA A 169 12.08 -6.26 2.66
CA ALA A 169 11.31 -5.05 2.39
C ALA A 169 11.30 -4.11 3.61
N ALA A 170 11.00 -4.63 4.81
CA ALA A 170 11.01 -3.84 6.04
C ALA A 170 12.38 -3.21 6.30
N LYS A 171 13.48 -3.96 6.14
CA LYS A 171 14.84 -3.42 6.25
C LYS A 171 15.13 -2.28 5.26
N GLN A 172 14.64 -2.39 4.03
CA GLN A 172 14.76 -1.31 3.05
C GLN A 172 13.97 -0.08 3.47
N LEU A 173 12.74 -0.26 3.95
CA LEU A 173 11.88 0.82 4.43
C LEU A 173 12.53 1.59 5.59
N ILE A 174 13.06 0.89 6.60
CA ILE A 174 13.66 1.57 7.75
C ILE A 174 14.88 2.41 7.38
N GLY A 175 15.59 2.08 6.29
CA GLY A 175 16.71 2.88 5.80
C GLY A 175 16.30 4.27 5.28
N PHE A 176 15.00 4.50 5.00
CA PHE A 176 14.48 5.83 4.68
C PHE A 176 14.11 6.65 5.93
N THR A 177 13.94 5.99 7.07
CA THR A 177 13.48 6.64 8.30
C THR A 177 14.58 7.46 8.97
N LYS A 178 14.24 8.62 9.57
CA LYS A 178 15.22 9.51 10.18
C LYS A 178 15.84 8.98 11.48
N GLY A 179 15.20 8.00 12.12
CA GLY A 179 15.61 7.49 13.43
C GLY A 179 14.45 7.36 14.42
N PRO A 180 14.73 7.36 15.73
CA PRO A 180 13.70 7.32 16.77
C PRO A 180 12.59 8.34 16.56
N GLY A 181 11.35 7.94 16.81
CA GLY A 181 10.13 8.70 16.54
C GLY A 181 9.56 8.50 15.14
N SER A 182 10.32 7.93 14.20
CA SER A 182 9.79 7.59 12.87
C SER A 182 8.73 6.49 12.96
N MET A 183 7.80 6.43 12.02
CA MET A 183 6.75 5.42 11.98
C MET A 183 6.51 4.85 10.59
N ILE A 184 6.10 3.59 10.55
CA ILE A 184 5.67 2.87 9.36
C ILE A 184 4.25 2.39 9.61
N VAL A 185 3.31 2.81 8.76
CA VAL A 185 1.87 2.66 8.98
C VAL A 185 1.22 2.14 7.71
N GLY A 186 0.16 1.35 7.84
CA GLY A 186 -0.51 0.80 6.68
C GLY A 186 -1.51 -0.28 7.01
N ASN A 187 -1.93 -0.98 5.97
CA ASN A 187 -2.72 -2.18 6.08
C ASN A 187 -2.42 -3.12 4.91
N GLN A 188 -2.73 -4.39 5.06
CA GLN A 188 -2.51 -5.40 4.04
C GLN A 188 -3.45 -6.59 4.25
N ILE A 189 -3.52 -7.50 3.28
CA ILE A 189 -4.20 -8.78 3.53
C ILE A 189 -3.47 -9.52 4.66
N GLY A 190 -4.24 -9.94 5.65
CA GLY A 190 -3.85 -10.77 6.77
C GLY A 190 -4.72 -12.01 6.87
N ASN A 191 -4.54 -12.77 7.95
CA ASN A 191 -5.37 -13.92 8.26
C ASN A 191 -5.44 -14.09 9.78
N SER A 192 -6.60 -14.47 10.32
CA SER A 192 -6.77 -14.74 11.76
C SER A 192 -5.80 -15.81 12.27
N LYS A 193 -5.45 -16.78 11.42
CA LYS A 193 -4.36 -17.73 11.62
C LYS A 193 -3.23 -17.38 10.66
N ALA A 194 -2.15 -16.79 11.20
CA ALA A 194 -0.98 -16.48 10.41
C ALA A 194 -0.45 -17.72 9.67
N GLN A 195 -0.20 -17.59 8.38
CA GLN A 195 0.19 -18.70 7.52
C GLN A 195 0.84 -18.21 6.24
N GLU A 196 1.64 -19.09 5.66
CA GLU A 196 2.12 -18.96 4.30
C GLU A 196 1.05 -19.47 3.33
N VAL A 197 0.78 -18.71 2.28
CA VAL A 197 -0.19 -19.03 1.24
C VAL A 197 0.53 -18.98 -0.09
N THR A 198 0.40 -20.04 -0.88
CA THR A 198 0.86 -20.05 -2.28
C THR A 198 -0.35 -19.82 -3.18
N LEU A 199 -0.35 -18.70 -3.91
CA LEU A 199 -1.38 -18.47 -4.92
C LEU A 199 -1.15 -19.41 -6.10
N LYS A 200 -2.10 -20.33 -6.34
CA LYS A 200 -2.04 -21.32 -7.42
C LYS A 200 -1.81 -20.71 -8.81
N THR A 201 -2.25 -19.46 -9.01
CA THR A 201 -2.18 -18.73 -10.27
C THR A 201 -0.87 -17.99 -10.50
N LEU A 202 -0.11 -17.68 -9.44
CA LEU A 202 1.11 -16.87 -9.53
C LEU A 202 2.38 -17.63 -9.10
N VAL A 203 2.23 -18.78 -8.43
CA VAL A 203 3.34 -19.58 -7.85
C VAL A 203 4.28 -18.71 -7.00
N VAL A 204 3.76 -17.65 -6.40
CA VAL A 204 4.48 -16.81 -5.45
C VAL A 204 3.99 -17.17 -4.06
N SER A 205 4.94 -17.38 -3.17
CA SER A 205 4.63 -17.59 -1.76
C SER A 205 4.43 -16.25 -1.07
N MET A 206 3.39 -16.17 -0.25
CA MET A 206 2.99 -14.96 0.45
C MET A 206 2.75 -15.28 1.92
N TRP A 207 3.35 -14.49 2.82
CA TRP A 207 3.06 -14.62 4.23
C TRP A 207 1.90 -13.70 4.65
N ARG A 208 0.83 -14.28 5.20
CA ARG A 208 -0.30 -13.53 5.74
C ARG A 208 -0.21 -13.46 7.25
N HIS A 209 -0.25 -12.24 7.77
CA HIS A 209 -0.08 -11.97 9.18
C HIS A 209 -1.40 -11.89 9.94
N ASN A 210 -1.36 -12.34 11.20
CA ASN A 210 -2.14 -11.79 12.32
C ASN A 210 -1.27 -10.83 13.15
N PRO A 211 -1.82 -10.10 14.15
CA PRO A 211 -1.06 -9.14 14.95
C PRO A 211 0.18 -9.74 15.62
N GLU A 212 0.08 -10.96 16.14
CA GLU A 212 1.18 -11.63 16.84
C GLU A 212 2.35 -11.95 15.90
N SER A 213 2.05 -12.46 14.70
CA SER A 213 3.08 -12.75 13.71
C SER A 213 3.69 -11.48 13.11
N PHE A 214 2.92 -10.38 13.00
CA PHE A 214 3.44 -9.11 12.51
C PHE A 214 4.40 -8.49 13.52
N ALA A 215 4.10 -8.57 14.82
CA ALA A 215 5.03 -8.16 15.87
C ALA A 215 6.35 -8.95 15.80
N LYS A 216 6.29 -10.27 15.59
CA LYS A 216 7.49 -11.11 15.42
C LYS A 216 8.34 -10.70 14.22
N LEU A 217 7.72 -10.29 13.11
CA LEU A 217 8.44 -9.78 11.94
C LEU A 217 9.27 -8.55 12.32
N TRP A 218 8.66 -7.59 13.02
CA TRP A 218 9.34 -6.36 13.44
C TRP A 218 10.36 -6.57 14.55
N ASP A 219 10.16 -7.54 15.44
CA ASP A 219 11.17 -7.97 16.41
C ASP A 219 12.43 -8.50 15.70
N GLN A 220 12.24 -9.34 14.68
CA GLN A 220 13.34 -9.85 13.85
C GLN A 220 14.04 -8.73 13.08
N VAL A 221 13.29 -7.83 12.44
CA VAL A 221 13.85 -6.67 11.73
C VAL A 221 14.69 -5.81 12.69
N GLY A 222 14.19 -5.56 13.91
CA GLY A 222 14.91 -4.83 14.94
C GLY A 222 16.24 -5.50 15.32
N GLN A 223 16.20 -6.79 15.63
CA GLN A 223 17.39 -7.59 15.96
C GLN A 223 18.45 -7.57 14.84
N GLU A 224 18.03 -7.76 13.60
CA GLU A 224 18.93 -7.84 12.45
C GLU A 224 19.49 -6.48 12.00
N THR A 225 18.96 -5.38 12.51
CA THR A 225 19.37 -4.02 12.12
C THR A 225 19.87 -3.17 13.28
N GLY A 226 19.86 -3.70 14.51
CA GLY A 226 20.23 -2.96 15.71
C GLY A 226 19.29 -1.79 16.01
N THR A 227 17.99 -1.95 15.69
CA THR A 227 16.94 -0.95 15.95
C THR A 227 15.86 -1.56 16.83
N ARG A 228 15.01 -0.73 17.46
CA ARG A 228 13.86 -1.22 18.23
C ARG A 228 12.57 -0.56 17.75
N TRP A 229 11.52 -1.38 17.66
CA TRP A 229 10.23 -1.01 17.10
C TRP A 229 9.09 -1.44 18.02
N GLU A 230 8.14 -0.53 18.26
CA GLU A 230 6.89 -0.84 18.92
C GLU A 230 5.81 -1.11 17.86
N THR A 231 5.25 -2.32 17.88
CA THR A 231 4.24 -2.75 16.90
C THR A 231 2.85 -2.69 17.48
N GLN A 232 1.95 -1.98 16.80
CA GLN A 232 0.51 -2.06 17.00
C GLN A 232 -0.12 -2.61 15.73
N ALA A 233 -1.01 -3.59 15.87
CA ALA A 233 -1.71 -4.17 14.75
C ALA A 233 -3.12 -4.60 15.14
N TRP A 234 -4.04 -4.54 14.19
CA TRP A 234 -5.45 -4.84 14.38
C TRP A 234 -5.99 -5.65 13.21
N MET A 235 -6.79 -6.67 13.51
CA MET A 235 -7.59 -7.33 12.49
C MET A 235 -8.83 -6.50 12.18
N ARG A 236 -9.12 -6.35 10.89
CA ARG A 236 -10.26 -5.62 10.32
C ARG A 236 -10.95 -6.51 9.30
N SER A 237 -12.26 -6.45 9.26
CA SER A 237 -13.03 -6.99 8.15
C SER A 237 -12.81 -6.16 6.88
N PHE A 238 -13.11 -6.77 5.72
CA PHE A 238 -13.14 -6.06 4.43
C PHE A 238 -14.09 -4.86 4.48
N GLU A 239 -15.26 -5.00 5.11
CA GLU A 239 -16.26 -3.94 5.24
C GLU A 239 -15.76 -2.77 6.10
N GLU A 240 -15.09 -3.06 7.22
CA GLU A 240 -14.44 -2.05 8.06
C GLU A 240 -13.33 -1.30 7.33
N MET A 241 -12.79 -1.83 6.23
CA MET A 241 -11.82 -1.15 5.35
C MET A 241 -12.45 -0.69 4.03
N ALA A 242 -13.79 -0.62 4.00
CA ALA A 242 -14.60 -0.19 2.86
C ALA A 242 -14.35 -0.95 1.54
N PHE A 243 -13.87 -2.19 1.64
CA PHE A 243 -13.95 -3.18 0.58
C PHE A 243 -15.38 -3.76 0.52
N GLY A 244 -15.74 -4.37 -0.61
CA GLY A 244 -16.97 -5.12 -0.73
C GLY A 244 -16.92 -6.44 0.04
N ALA A 245 -18.03 -6.86 0.62
CA ALA A 245 -18.16 -8.14 1.32
C ALA A 245 -17.74 -9.37 0.49
N LYS A 246 -17.80 -9.24 -0.84
CA LYS A 246 -17.40 -10.29 -1.80
C LYS A 246 -15.93 -10.20 -2.22
N ASP A 247 -15.18 -9.17 -1.84
CA ASP A 247 -13.81 -8.98 -2.31
C ASP A 247 -12.84 -9.99 -1.69
N GLY A 248 -13.19 -10.57 -0.54
CA GLY A 248 -12.50 -11.73 0.06
C GLY A 248 -13.10 -13.09 -0.35
N ALA A 249 -14.13 -13.12 -1.20
CA ALA A 249 -14.80 -14.37 -1.55
C ALA A 249 -13.87 -15.28 -2.38
N GLY A 250 -13.75 -16.54 -1.97
CA GLY A 250 -12.87 -17.52 -2.63
C GLY A 250 -11.42 -17.48 -2.17
N MET A 251 -11.07 -16.57 -1.25
CA MET A 251 -9.83 -16.66 -0.49
C MET A 251 -9.96 -17.69 0.66
N GLU A 252 -8.84 -18.01 1.29
CA GLU A 252 -8.79 -19.01 2.36
C GLU A 252 -9.51 -18.57 3.65
N ASP A 253 -9.90 -19.56 4.47
CA ASP A 253 -10.59 -19.29 5.74
C ASP A 253 -9.77 -18.37 6.66
N GLY A 254 -10.46 -17.44 7.32
CA GLY A 254 -9.84 -16.50 8.25
C GLY A 254 -9.18 -15.29 7.61
N VAL A 255 -9.20 -15.16 6.28
CA VAL A 255 -8.68 -13.99 5.56
C VAL A 255 -9.38 -12.71 5.99
N ALA A 256 -8.59 -11.66 6.18
CA ALA A 256 -9.04 -10.36 6.66
C ALA A 256 -8.01 -9.29 6.26
N ILE A 257 -8.23 -8.05 6.70
CA ILE A 257 -7.24 -6.99 6.61
C ILE A 257 -6.51 -6.89 7.95
N ILE A 258 -5.19 -6.88 7.94
CA ILE A 258 -4.39 -6.45 9.09
C ILE A 258 -3.99 -5.00 8.87
N GLU A 259 -4.40 -4.14 9.78
CA GLU A 259 -4.00 -2.73 9.86
C GLU A 259 -2.90 -2.60 10.91
N PHE A 260 -1.89 -1.76 10.69
CA PHE A 260 -0.74 -1.67 11.58
C PHE A 260 -0.17 -0.25 11.69
N ALA A 261 0.56 -0.04 12.79
CA ALA A 261 1.44 1.09 13.00
C ALA A 261 2.66 0.61 13.79
N VAL A 262 3.85 0.90 13.26
CA VAL A 262 5.12 0.48 13.85
C VAL A 262 5.96 1.73 14.10
N LYS A 263 6.34 1.96 15.35
CA LYS A 263 7.06 3.17 15.76
C LYS A 263 8.49 2.82 16.16
N ARG A 264 9.46 3.54 15.61
CA ARG A 264 10.87 3.38 15.99
C ARG A 264 11.12 4.05 17.33
N VAL A 265 11.70 3.31 18.26
CA VAL A 265 12.05 3.81 19.60
C VAL A 265 13.56 3.91 19.80
N GLU A 266 14.35 3.10 19.10
CA GLU A 266 15.83 3.13 19.07
C GLU A 266 16.35 2.95 17.63
#